data_AF-A0A540N4D2-F1
#
_entry.id   AF-A0A540N4D2-F1
#
_cell.length_a   1.000
_cell.length_b   1.000
_cell.length_c   1.000
_cell.angle_alpha   90.00
_cell.angle_beta   90.00
_cell.angle_gamma   90.00
#
_symmetry.space_group_name_H-M   'P 1'
#
loop_
_entity.id
_entity.type
_entity.pdbx_description
1 polymer ?
#
loop_
_entity_poly.entity_id
_entity_poly.type
_entity_poly.pdbx_seq_one_letter_code
_entity_poly.pdbx_strand_id
1 'polypeptide(L)'
;METGIIGVSESGLDVRNEERVLRAEIDTSAPFESVKEALEIIELLLKACNSVENYTKKCKRLVFEYGPLILTNAEQFLETTDICTALHACNSNKASITEHISNLSAS
;
A
#
# COMPACT_ATOMS: atom_id res chain seq x y z
N MET A 1 -30.95 23.69 -57.98
CA MET A 1 -31.78 24.19 -56.86
C MET A 1 -32.76 23.07 -56.55
N GLU A 2 -32.66 22.29 -55.49
CA GLU A 2 -31.78 22.31 -54.32
C GLU A 2 -31.43 20.86 -53.93
N THR A 3 -30.31 20.76 -53.22
CA THR A 3 -29.82 19.63 -52.44
C THR A 3 -30.75 19.31 -51.26
N GLY A 4 -30.93 18.02 -50.94
CA GLY A 4 -31.57 17.58 -49.71
C GLY A 4 -31.05 16.21 -49.30
N ILE A 5 -29.98 16.19 -48.52
CA ILE A 5 -29.37 14.99 -47.96
C ILE A 5 -30.37 14.33 -47.02
N ILE A 6 -30.73 13.07 -47.26
CA ILE A 6 -31.40 12.22 -46.28
C ILE A 6 -30.32 11.85 -45.26
N GLY A 7 -30.35 12.53 -44.10
CA GLY A 7 -29.48 12.21 -42.98
C GLY A 7 -29.79 10.81 -42.47
N VAL A 8 -28.89 9.86 -42.69
CA VAL A 8 -28.86 8.62 -41.92
C VAL A 8 -28.57 9.04 -40.48
N SER A 9 -29.55 8.84 -39.60
CA SER A 9 -29.37 9.05 -38.16
C SER A 9 -28.36 8.03 -37.67
N GLU A 10 -27.12 8.48 -37.44
CA GLU A 10 -26.14 7.78 -36.64
C GLU A 10 -26.71 7.66 -35.22
N SER A 11 -27.40 6.57 -34.93
CA SER A 11 -27.54 6.11 -33.55
C SER A 11 -26.20 5.52 -33.13
N GLY A 12 -25.21 6.39 -32.91
CA GLY A 12 -24.01 6.04 -32.18
C GLY A 12 -24.44 5.57 -30.80
N LEU A 13 -24.10 4.33 -30.45
CA LEU A 13 -24.15 3.89 -29.07
C LEU A 13 -23.30 4.86 -28.25
N ASP A 14 -23.88 5.39 -27.18
CA ASP A 14 -23.29 6.38 -26.28
C ASP A 14 -21.98 5.87 -25.66
N VAL A 15 -20.85 6.30 -26.21
CA VAL A 15 -19.48 6.04 -25.67
C VAL A 15 -19.20 6.90 -24.41
N ARG A 16 -20.22 7.44 -23.73
CA ARG A 16 -20.05 8.25 -22.50
C ARG A 16 -20.53 7.55 -21.24
N ASN A 17 -21.13 6.37 -21.34
CA ASN A 17 -21.58 5.62 -20.18
C ASN A 17 -20.54 4.62 -19.65
N GLU A 18 -19.61 4.12 -20.48
CA GLU A 18 -18.55 3.18 -20.04
C GLU A 18 -17.44 3.85 -19.21
N GLU A 19 -17.11 5.12 -19.46
CA GLU A 19 -16.12 5.85 -18.65
C GLU A 19 -16.62 6.13 -17.22
N ARG A 20 -17.95 6.14 -17.02
CA ARG A 20 -18.54 6.35 -15.69
C ARG A 20 -18.59 5.08 -14.85
N VAL A 21 -18.66 3.90 -15.48
CA VAL A 21 -18.61 2.60 -14.78
C VAL A 21 -17.20 2.36 -14.22
N LEU A 22 -16.14 2.63 -15.00
CA LEU A 22 -14.76 2.48 -14.51
C LEU A 22 -14.38 3.48 -13.39
N ARG A 23 -15.09 4.60 -13.25
CA ARG A 23 -14.86 5.59 -12.20
C ARG A 23 -15.67 5.34 -10.92
N ALA A 24 -16.63 4.42 -10.95
CA ALA A 24 -17.49 4.16 -9.79
C ALA A 24 -16.88 3.18 -8.76
N GLU A 25 -15.76 2.52 -9.09
CA GLU A 25 -15.13 1.51 -8.21
C GLU A 25 -13.83 1.99 -7.57
N ILE A 26 -13.37 3.21 -7.87
CA ILE A 26 -12.29 3.83 -7.09
C ILE A 26 -12.97 4.63 -6.00
N ASP A 27 -13.20 3.97 -4.87
CA ASP A 27 -13.69 4.57 -3.65
C ASP A 27 -12.75 5.71 -3.23
N THR A 28 -13.12 6.94 -3.58
CA THR A 28 -12.40 8.18 -3.23
C THR A 28 -12.45 8.48 -1.73
N SER A 29 -13.00 7.59 -0.90
CA SER A 29 -13.06 7.75 0.55
C SER A 29 -11.86 7.15 1.29
N ALA A 30 -11.05 6.29 0.65
CA ALA A 30 -9.74 5.95 1.18
C ALA A 30 -8.87 7.22 1.12
N PRO A 31 -8.31 7.70 2.25
CA PRO A 31 -7.49 8.90 2.23
C PRO A 31 -6.36 8.66 1.24
N PHE A 32 -6.29 9.51 0.21
CA PHE A 32 -5.31 9.42 -0.87
C PHE A 32 -3.87 9.29 -0.33
N GLU A 33 -3.64 9.85 0.87
CA GLU A 33 -2.47 9.61 1.73
C GLU A 33 -2.27 8.10 1.95
N SER A 34 -3.14 7.42 2.71
CA SER A 34 -2.96 6.00 3.09
C SER A 34 -2.65 5.04 1.93
N VAL A 35 -3.25 5.27 0.75
CA VAL A 35 -2.99 4.48 -0.45
C VAL A 35 -1.60 4.77 -1.01
N LYS A 36 -1.17 6.03 -1.00
CA LYS A 36 0.17 6.44 -1.41
C LYS A 36 1.24 5.89 -0.47
N GLU A 37 1.07 5.97 0.85
CA GLU A 37 2.03 5.37 1.79
C GLU A 37 2.11 3.85 1.62
N ALA A 38 0.98 3.17 1.43
CA ALA A 38 0.96 1.75 1.16
C ALA A 38 1.76 1.39 -0.11
N LEU A 39 1.62 2.18 -1.18
CA LEU A 39 2.39 1.99 -2.41
C LEU A 39 3.90 2.20 -2.20
N GLU A 40 4.29 3.24 -1.45
CA GLU A 40 5.70 3.49 -1.12
C GLU A 40 6.31 2.32 -0.33
N ILE A 41 5.57 1.76 0.63
CA ILE A 41 6.01 0.57 1.39
C ILE A 41 6.15 -0.64 0.47
N ILE A 42 5.18 -0.90 -0.40
CA ILE A 42 5.25 -2.02 -1.36
C ILE A 42 6.45 -1.86 -2.30
N GLU A 43 6.72 -0.65 -2.80
CA GLU A 43 7.88 -0.39 -3.65
C GLU A 43 9.20 -0.70 -2.92
N LEU A 44 9.32 -0.25 -1.67
CA LEU A 44 10.49 -0.53 -0.83
C LEU A 44 10.67 -2.03 -0.61
N LEU A 45 9.60 -2.76 -0.30
CA LEU A 45 9.64 -4.21 -0.12
C LEU A 45 10.03 -4.93 -1.42
N LEU A 46 9.50 -4.51 -2.57
CA LEU A 46 9.87 -5.06 -3.87
C LEU A 46 11.34 -4.79 -4.23
N LYS A 47 11.87 -3.62 -3.84
CA LYS A 47 13.29 -3.28 -3.99
C LYS A 47 14.16 -4.17 -3.10
N ALA A 48 13.77 -4.37 -1.84
CA ALA A 48 14.44 -5.27 -0.91
C ALA A 48 14.41 -6.73 -1.39
N CYS A 49 13.33 -7.16 -2.06
CA CYS A 49 13.26 -8.49 -2.66
C CYS A 49 14.37 -8.75 -3.70
N ASN A 50 15.00 -7.73 -4.29
CA ASN A 50 16.13 -7.93 -5.21
C ASN A 50 17.42 -8.36 -4.48
N SER A 51 17.49 -8.20 -3.15
CA SER A 51 18.63 -8.61 -2.33
C SER A 51 18.52 -10.04 -1.80
N VAL A 52 17.36 -10.71 -1.94
CA VAL A 52 17.16 -12.10 -1.53
C VAL A 52 17.34 -13.05 -2.72
N GLU A 53 18.61 -13.17 -3.15
CA GLU A 53 19.15 -14.07 -4.18
C GLU A 53 18.12 -15.04 -4.84
N ASN A 54 18.17 -16.32 -4.46
CA ASN A 54 17.39 -17.41 -5.04
C ASN A 54 15.87 -17.31 -4.76
N TYR A 55 15.45 -16.34 -3.94
CA TYR A 55 14.07 -16.18 -3.51
C TYR A 55 13.40 -14.94 -4.09
N THR A 56 14.09 -14.13 -4.91
CA THR A 56 13.56 -12.88 -5.47
C THR A 56 12.14 -13.01 -6.02
N LYS A 57 11.87 -14.03 -6.84
CA LYS A 57 10.53 -14.27 -7.42
C LYS A 57 9.48 -14.62 -6.36
N LYS A 58 9.84 -15.46 -5.39
CA LYS A 58 8.95 -15.86 -4.29
C LYS A 58 8.68 -14.68 -3.36
N CYS A 59 9.70 -13.88 -3.04
CA CYS A 59 9.58 -12.67 -2.25
C CYS A 59 8.59 -11.69 -2.90
N LYS A 60 8.77 -11.36 -4.19
CA LYS A 60 7.86 -10.44 -4.90
C LYS A 60 6.42 -10.95 -4.92
N ARG A 61 6.21 -12.27 -5.12
CA ARG A 61 4.88 -12.87 -5.02
C ARG A 61 4.26 -12.63 -3.65
N LEU A 62 5.00 -12.90 -2.57
CA LEU A 62 4.51 -12.68 -1.21
C LEU A 62 4.18 -11.22 -0.93
N VAL A 63 5.01 -10.28 -1.41
CA VAL A 63 4.76 -8.84 -1.27
C VAL A 63 3.46 -8.43 -1.96
N PHE A 64 3.20 -8.92 -3.18
CA PHE A 64 1.95 -8.62 -3.88
C PHE A 64 0.72 -9.30 -3.26
N GLU A 65 0.87 -10.53 -2.79
CA GLU A 65 -0.24 -11.33 -2.24
C GLU A 65 -0.63 -10.90 -0.83
N TYR A 66 0.35 -10.63 0.03
CA TYR A 66 0.12 -10.36 1.45
C TYR A 66 0.37 -8.90 1.85
N GLY A 67 1.18 -8.14 1.10
CA GLY A 67 1.50 -6.75 1.43
C GLY A 67 0.25 -5.87 1.60
N PRO A 68 -0.67 -5.81 0.62
CA PRO A 68 -1.90 -5.03 0.74
C PRO A 68 -2.78 -5.46 1.93
N LEU A 69 -2.85 -6.77 2.19
CA LEU A 69 -3.63 -7.34 3.29
C LEU A 69 -3.05 -6.95 4.66
N ILE A 70 -1.73 -7.00 4.80
CA ILE A 70 -1.03 -6.61 6.03
C ILE A 70 -1.17 -5.11 6.28
N LEU A 71 -1.15 -4.30 5.23
CA LEU A 71 -1.22 -2.84 5.35
C LEU A 71 -2.61 -2.30 5.67
N THR A 72 -3.67 -3.09 5.47
CA THR A 72 -5.08 -2.67 5.68
C THR A 72 -5.34 -2.11 7.08
N ASN A 73 -4.67 -2.64 8.11
CA ASN A 73 -4.83 -2.18 9.51
C ASN A 73 -3.50 -1.77 10.15
N ALA A 74 -2.47 -1.47 9.34
CA ALA A 74 -1.12 -1.25 9.84
C ALA A 74 -1.04 -0.05 10.81
N GLU A 75 -1.72 1.06 10.52
CA GLU A 75 -1.71 2.25 11.39
C GLU A 75 -2.22 1.93 12.80
N GLN A 76 -3.45 1.39 12.90
CA GLN A 76 -4.05 1.02 14.19
C GLN A 76 -3.21 0.01 14.96
N PHE A 77 -2.58 -0.93 14.25
CA PHE A 77 -1.68 -1.90 14.86
C PHE A 77 -0.43 -1.21 15.44
N LEU A 78 0.21 -0.33 14.68
CA LEU A 78 1.44 0.37 15.08
C LEU A 78 1.21 1.41 16.19
N GLU A 79 0.02 2.02 16.24
CA GLU A 79 -0.35 2.94 17.34
C GLU A 79 -0.48 2.23 18.68
N THR A 80 -0.92 0.97 18.66
CA THR A 80 -1.27 0.21 19.88
C THR A 80 -0.25 -0.86 20.24
N THR A 81 0.69 -1.16 19.35
CA THR A 81 1.62 -2.28 19.49
C THR A 81 3.06 -1.82 19.30
N ASP A 82 3.92 -2.14 20.28
CA ASP A 82 5.36 -2.07 20.11
C ASP A 82 5.80 -3.15 19.11
N ILE A 83 6.06 -2.73 17.87
CA ILE A 83 6.45 -3.62 16.76
C ILE A 83 7.77 -4.33 17.02
N CYS A 84 8.69 -3.73 17.77
CA CYS A 84 9.98 -4.35 18.08
C CYS A 84 9.80 -5.55 19.03
N THR A 85 8.89 -5.42 19.99
CA THR A 85 8.50 -6.52 20.87
C THR A 85 7.65 -7.56 20.14
N ALA A 86 6.68 -7.14 19.33
CA ALA A 86 5.81 -8.05 18.57
C ALA A 86 6.59 -8.94 17.59
N LEU A 87 7.60 -8.37 16.92
CA LEU A 87 8.51 -9.10 16.04
C LEU A 87 9.59 -9.88 16.79
N HIS A 88 9.61 -9.83 18.13
CA HIS A 88 10.68 -10.38 18.98
C HIS A 88 12.08 -9.89 18.57
N ALA A 89 12.15 -8.70 17.96
CA ALA A 89 13.40 -8.06 17.56
C ALA A 89 14.08 -7.37 18.75
N CYS A 90 13.28 -6.92 19.73
CA CYS A 90 13.76 -6.40 21.00
C CYS A 90 13.94 -7.55 22.00
N ASN A 91 15.10 -7.61 22.65
CA ASN A 91 15.29 -8.50 23.79
C ASN A 91 14.38 -8.03 24.94
N SER A 92 13.56 -8.92 25.49
CA SER A 92 12.73 -8.68 26.69
C SER A 92 13.54 -8.47 27.98
N ASN A 93 14.86 -8.27 27.85
CA ASN A 93 15.78 -8.12 28.96
C ASN A 93 15.64 -6.70 29.53
N LYS A 94 14.73 -6.55 30.50
CA LYS A 94 14.72 -5.42 31.47
C LYS A 94 16.12 -5.10 32.05
N ALA A 95 17.07 -6.03 31.96
CA ALA A 95 18.47 -5.85 32.38
C ALA A 95 19.28 -4.85 31.53
N SER A 96 18.95 -4.61 30.25
CA SER A 96 19.70 -3.64 29.41
C SER A 96 19.21 -2.20 29.58
N ILE A 97 17.96 -2.01 30.01
CA ILE A 97 17.42 -0.70 30.39
C ILE A 97 18.20 -0.14 31.59
N THR A 98 18.63 -1.01 32.51
CA THR A 98 19.44 -0.59 33.67
C THR A 98 20.82 -0.07 33.25
N GLU A 99 21.40 -0.62 32.18
CA GLU A 99 22.71 -0.22 31.65
C GLU A 99 22.66 1.13 30.90
N HIS A 100 21.58 1.40 30.17
CA HIS A 100 21.40 2.70 29.49
C HIS A 100 21.05 3.82 30.47
N ILE A 101 20.27 3.54 31.52
CA ILE A 101 19.93 4.52 32.56
C ILE A 101 21.15 4.84 33.44
N SER A 102 22.00 3.85 33.78
CA SER A 102 23.23 4.10 34.56
C SER A 102 24.22 5.01 33.85
N ASN A 103 24.23 4.99 32.51
CA ASN A 103 25.12 5.83 31.71
C ASN A 103 24.61 7.27 31.57
N LEU A 104 23.30 7.52 31.72
CA LEU A 104 22.74 8.88 31.74
C LEU A 104 22.98 9.60 33.07
N SER A 105 23.11 8.87 34.19
CA SER A 105 23.44 9.44 35.50
C SER A 105 24.93 9.76 35.71
N ALA A 106 25.77 9.41 34.74
CA ALA A 106 27.23 9.58 34.80
C ALA A 106 27.76 10.69 33.88
N SER A 107 26.88 11.53 33.29
CA SER A 107 27.24 12.76 32.55
C SER A 107 26.72 14.00 33.26
#